data_AF-A0AAD3CVK4-F1
#
_entry.id   AF-A0AAD3CVK4-F1
#
_cell.length_a   1.000
_cell.length_b   1.000
_cell.length_c   1.000
_cell.angle_alpha   90.00
_cell.angle_beta   90.00
_cell.angle_gamma   90.00
#
_symmetry.space_group_name_H-M   'P 1'
#
loop_
_entity.id
_entity.type
_entity.pdbx_description
1 polymer ?
#
loop_
_entity_poly.entity_id
_entity_poly.type
_entity_poly.pdbx_seq_one_letter_code
_entity_poly.pdbx_strand_id
1 'polypeptide(L)'
;MSTVGISYIIDRANIPYFIFVPLPGVQIHQFRTNWVIRLLKMDFFHMKSIKKRSKGTYCSHPSQFYNPLQKLFNIYLSEMLRAGFIFSILFVAFLSLEYSYCRCLFIQELPLKEDNTSRELREKNLLLSSVQNRRFHYSKGAVLSFVRRRKPHILYSPKETPYFAIPLNDEFAYRHIFKNGGTTVQNQVGTNKHIDSGCIGKRKLVATVRDPIEHFLSGWAECGERLKERWLPKRDDLSLDERIGSWLDYIQFCPTCHCVAHSLPQANFLLHYDNESHAFNFDPRVDIVGHLHELPDLLNFVGLRYDYSIPPAKVFKDDENKSRMFPRDNNLLSKTTIKRLCSFLVLDYYMFDFEPPQSCKAEIRKDMSAMMKEKSIY
;
A
#
# COMPACT_ATOMS: atom_id res chain seq x y z
N MET A 1 21.38 -33.73 34.81
CA MET A 1 21.73 -32.95 33.60
C MET A 1 20.98 -33.58 32.44
N SER A 2 20.02 -32.88 31.85
CA SER A 2 19.22 -33.39 30.73
C SER A 2 19.77 -32.81 29.44
N THR A 3 20.36 -33.64 28.58
CA THR A 3 20.93 -33.22 27.30
C THR A 3 19.83 -33.18 26.24
N VAL A 4 19.60 -32.01 25.64
CA VAL A 4 18.71 -31.85 24.49
C VAL A 4 19.56 -32.01 23.22
N GLY A 5 19.22 -32.97 22.37
CA GLY A 5 19.84 -33.11 21.05
C GLY A 5 19.21 -32.13 20.06
N ILE A 6 20.03 -31.28 19.44
CA ILE A 6 19.61 -30.39 18.35
C ILE A 6 20.06 -31.03 17.04
N SER A 7 19.12 -31.25 16.12
CA SER A 7 19.43 -31.71 14.76
C SER A 7 19.15 -30.60 13.75
N TYR A 8 20.08 -30.45 12.82
CA TYR A 8 20.05 -29.45 11.75
C TYR A 8 19.66 -30.13 10.44
N ILE A 9 18.60 -29.63 9.80
CA ILE A 9 18.12 -30.15 8.51
C ILE A 9 17.88 -28.95 7.59
N ILE A 10 18.31 -29.10 6.34
CA ILE A 10 18.03 -28.16 5.25
C ILE A 10 17.03 -28.85 4.31
N ASP A 11 15.97 -28.15 3.95
CA ASP A 11 14.97 -28.69 3.04
C ASP A 11 15.29 -28.45 1.56
N ARG A 12 14.45 -28.99 0.67
CA ARG A 12 14.65 -28.86 -0.78
C ARG A 12 14.54 -27.43 -1.32
N ALA A 13 14.07 -26.48 -0.51
CA ALA A 13 14.04 -25.05 -0.81
C ALA A 13 15.21 -24.27 -0.17
N ASN A 14 16.20 -24.97 0.40
CA ASN A 14 17.35 -24.39 1.11
C ASN A 14 16.98 -23.50 2.31
N ILE A 15 15.86 -23.80 2.97
CA ILE A 15 15.45 -23.08 4.16
C ILE A 15 15.90 -23.89 5.39
N PRO A 16 16.81 -23.37 6.23
CA PRO A 16 17.25 -24.08 7.42
C PRO A 16 16.17 -23.98 8.50
N TYR A 17 15.87 -25.12 9.14
CA TYR A 17 15.06 -25.12 10.35
C TYR A 17 15.60 -26.12 11.39
N PHE A 18 15.45 -25.74 12.65
CA PHE A 18 15.86 -26.54 13.80
C PHE A 18 14.65 -27.29 14.34
N ILE A 19 14.77 -28.61 14.43
CA ILE A 19 13.74 -29.45 15.02
C ILE A 19 14.26 -29.96 16.37
N PHE A 20 13.53 -29.61 17.43
CA PHE A 20 13.77 -30.16 18.76
C PHE A 20 12.98 -31.46 18.88
N VAL A 21 13.69 -32.59 18.78
CA VAL A 21 13.06 -33.91 18.91
C VAL A 21 13.19 -34.32 20.38
N PRO A 22 12.07 -34.46 21.12
CA PRO A 22 12.14 -35.03 22.46
C PRO A 22 12.47 -36.52 22.35
N LEU A 23 13.43 -36.98 23.16
CA LEU A 23 13.75 -38.41 23.26
C LEU A 23 12.54 -39.19 23.79
N PRO A 24 12.39 -40.48 23.42
CA PRO A 24 11.24 -41.28 23.79
C PRO A 24 11.16 -41.43 25.32
N GLY A 25 10.02 -41.06 25.91
CA GLY A 25 9.74 -41.25 27.35
C GLY A 25 9.43 -39.99 28.15
N VAL A 26 9.44 -38.79 27.56
CA VAL A 26 9.06 -37.55 28.26
C VAL A 26 7.59 -37.19 27.99
N GLN A 27 6.73 -37.34 29.00
CA GLN A 27 5.37 -36.80 28.95
C GLN A 27 5.40 -35.28 29.13
N ILE A 28 5.03 -34.54 28.08
CA ILE A 28 4.86 -33.08 28.14
C ILE A 28 3.41 -32.79 28.56
N HIS A 29 3.21 -32.32 29.79
CA HIS A 29 1.95 -31.67 30.16
C HIS A 29 1.82 -30.33 29.40
N GLN A 30 0.69 -30.15 28.72
CA GLN A 30 0.30 -28.91 28.04
C GLN A 30 0.48 -27.69 28.95
N PHE A 31 1.41 -26.81 28.61
CA PHE A 31 1.50 -25.47 29.19
C PHE A 31 0.36 -24.60 28.64
N ARG A 32 -0.73 -24.48 29.40
CA ARG A 32 -1.77 -23.46 29.21
C ARG A 32 -1.44 -22.21 30.02
N THR A 33 -1.53 -21.06 29.37
CA THR A 33 -1.39 -19.67 29.84
C THR A 33 -2.44 -19.27 30.90
N ASN A 34 -2.46 -19.93 32.06
CA ASN A 34 -3.46 -19.70 33.13
C ASN A 34 -2.88 -19.18 34.46
N TRP A 35 -1.57 -18.90 34.54
CA TRP A 35 -0.96 -18.46 35.80
C TRP A 35 -1.20 -16.98 36.14
N VAL A 36 -1.31 -16.09 35.14
CA VAL A 36 -1.48 -14.65 35.37
C VAL A 36 -2.88 -14.29 35.89
N ILE A 37 -3.90 -15.09 35.60
CA ILE A 37 -5.29 -14.84 36.03
C ILE A 37 -5.58 -15.36 37.45
N ARG A 38 -4.79 -16.32 37.97
CA ARG A 38 -4.98 -16.84 39.33
C ARG A 38 -4.42 -15.94 40.43
N LEU A 39 -3.36 -15.18 40.15
CA LEU A 39 -2.79 -14.24 41.11
C LEU A 39 -3.69 -13.03 41.37
N LEU A 40 -4.44 -12.56 40.37
CA LEU A 40 -5.35 -11.41 40.53
C LEU A 40 -6.69 -11.75 41.21
N LYS A 41 -6.99 -13.03 41.49
CA LYS A 41 -8.24 -13.44 42.14
C LYS A 41 -8.12 -13.73 43.64
N MET A 42 -6.91 -13.78 44.21
CA MET A 42 -6.73 -14.11 45.64
C MET A 42 -6.82 -12.91 46.59
N ASP A 43 -6.75 -11.67 46.11
CA ASP A 43 -6.77 -10.47 46.98
C ASP A 43 -8.17 -9.97 47.38
N PHE A 44 -9.25 -10.60 46.89
CA PHE A 44 -10.62 -10.10 47.13
C PHE A 44 -11.43 -10.86 48.20
N PHE A 45 -10.84 -11.86 48.87
CA PHE A 45 -11.56 -12.75 49.78
C PHE A 45 -10.88 -12.95 51.15
N HIS A 46 -10.53 -11.87 51.85
CA HIS A 46 -10.39 -11.95 53.31
C HIS A 46 -10.60 -10.59 54.00
N MET A 47 -11.85 -10.16 54.08
CA MET A 47 -12.28 -9.22 55.12
C MET A 47 -13.71 -9.56 55.55
N LYS A 48 -13.84 -10.34 56.64
CA LYS A 48 -14.87 -10.12 57.67
C LYS A 48 -14.74 -11.09 58.84
N SER A 49 -14.98 -10.52 60.02
CA SER A 49 -15.49 -11.13 61.26
C SER A 49 -14.50 -11.82 62.20
N ILE A 50 -14.07 -11.09 63.24
CA ILE A 50 -14.18 -11.56 64.65
C ILE A 50 -14.58 -10.36 65.54
N LYS A 51 -15.63 -10.52 66.35
CA LYS A 51 -16.12 -9.54 67.36
C LYS A 51 -16.48 -10.28 68.64
N LYS A 52 -15.81 -9.99 69.77
CA LYS A 52 -16.33 -9.66 71.13
C LYS A 52 -15.42 -10.12 72.30
N ARG A 53 -15.14 -9.13 73.20
CA ARG A 53 -15.16 -9.07 74.70
C ARG A 53 -14.58 -10.27 75.50
N SER A 54 -13.85 -10.14 76.62
CA SER A 54 -13.78 -9.12 77.70
C SER A 54 -12.61 -9.37 78.68
N LYS A 55 -12.16 -8.28 79.33
CA LYS A 55 -11.52 -8.07 80.67
C LYS A 55 -10.95 -9.26 81.47
N GLY A 56 -9.71 -9.08 81.97
CA GLY A 56 -9.16 -9.78 83.14
C GLY A 56 -7.66 -9.52 83.38
N THR A 57 -7.32 -9.07 84.57
CA THR A 57 -6.06 -8.50 85.11
C THR A 57 -4.83 -9.42 85.34
N TYR A 58 -3.67 -8.75 85.54
CA TYR A 58 -2.48 -9.07 86.36
C TYR A 58 -1.16 -9.56 85.71
N CYS A 59 -0.07 -9.12 86.36
CA CYS A 59 1.31 -8.87 85.94
C CYS A 59 2.23 -10.09 85.79
N SER A 60 3.28 -9.96 84.96
CA SER A 60 4.72 -9.93 85.36
C SER A 60 5.69 -10.48 84.28
N HIS A 61 6.54 -9.58 83.77
CA HIS A 61 7.99 -9.68 83.44
C HIS A 61 8.59 -10.84 82.57
N PRO A 62 9.81 -10.64 82.00
CA PRO A 62 10.07 -10.83 80.57
C PRO A 62 11.11 -11.93 80.27
N SER A 63 11.08 -12.50 79.07
CA SER A 63 12.31 -13.00 78.44
C SER A 63 12.10 -13.39 76.97
N GLN A 64 12.96 -12.81 76.14
CA GLN A 64 13.56 -13.38 74.93
C GLN A 64 12.67 -14.29 74.06
N PHE A 65 11.93 -13.68 73.13
CA PHE A 65 11.54 -14.35 71.89
C PHE A 65 12.23 -13.68 70.70
N TYR A 66 13.24 -14.37 70.19
CA TYR A 66 13.80 -14.13 68.86
C TYR A 66 12.66 -14.29 67.86
N ASN A 67 12.23 -13.20 67.21
CA ASN A 67 10.94 -13.15 66.54
C ASN A 67 11.00 -13.89 65.18
N PRO A 68 10.41 -15.09 65.03
CA PRO A 68 10.38 -15.81 63.75
C PRO A 68 9.67 -15.02 62.65
N LEU A 69 8.82 -14.05 63.02
CA LEU A 69 8.19 -13.12 62.06
C LEU A 69 9.22 -12.21 61.38
N GLN A 70 10.32 -11.83 62.04
CA GLN A 70 11.32 -10.96 61.42
C GLN A 70 12.15 -11.72 60.37
N LYS A 71 12.41 -13.01 60.59
CA LYS A 71 13.07 -13.88 59.61
C LYS A 71 12.13 -14.17 58.42
N LEU A 72 10.85 -14.41 58.68
CA LEU A 72 9.83 -14.55 57.62
C LEU A 72 9.62 -13.26 56.84
N PHE A 73 9.62 -12.09 57.49
CA PHE A 73 9.52 -10.78 56.84
C PHE A 73 10.71 -10.51 55.92
N ASN A 74 11.93 -10.82 56.36
CA ASN A 74 13.13 -10.65 55.52
C ASN A 74 13.15 -11.60 54.32
N ILE A 75 12.64 -12.83 54.46
CA ILE A 75 12.49 -13.77 53.34
C ILE A 75 11.42 -13.26 52.37
N TYR A 76 10.27 -12.79 52.88
CA TYR A 76 9.19 -12.25 52.05
C TYR A 76 9.60 -10.98 51.30
N LEU A 77 10.33 -10.08 51.96
CA LEU A 77 10.86 -8.86 51.35
C LEU A 77 11.91 -9.17 50.27
N SER A 78 12.78 -10.15 50.49
CA SER A 78 13.74 -10.64 49.49
C SER A 78 13.05 -11.21 48.24
N GLU A 79 11.99 -12.00 48.41
CA GLU A 79 11.24 -12.58 47.29
C GLU A 79 10.40 -11.52 46.54
N MET A 80 9.83 -10.53 47.24
CA MET A 80 9.17 -9.39 46.59
C MET A 80 10.15 -8.52 45.78
N LEU A 81 11.36 -8.29 46.30
CA LEU A 81 12.39 -7.54 45.57
C LEU A 81 12.91 -8.31 44.35
N ARG A 82 13.05 -9.64 44.44
CA ARG A 82 13.38 -10.49 43.28
C ARG A 82 12.27 -10.49 42.23
N ALA A 83 11.01 -10.60 42.65
CA ALA A 83 9.87 -10.52 41.75
C ALA A 83 9.79 -9.14 41.06
N GLY A 84 10.03 -8.06 41.80
CA GLY A 84 10.10 -6.70 41.26
C GLY A 84 11.24 -6.51 40.27
N PHE A 85 12.42 -7.08 40.53
CA PHE A 85 13.57 -7.02 39.65
C PHE A 85 13.39 -7.85 38.37
N ILE A 86 12.78 -9.04 38.47
CA ILE A 86 12.43 -9.85 37.30
C ILE A 86 11.36 -9.13 36.47
N PHE A 87 10.36 -8.52 37.11
CA PHE A 87 9.33 -7.76 36.41
C PHE A 87 9.89 -6.53 35.69
N SER A 88 10.83 -5.80 36.31
CA SER A 88 11.47 -4.65 35.66
C SER A 88 12.37 -5.06 34.49
N ILE A 89 13.11 -6.17 34.60
CA ILE A 89 13.88 -6.70 33.45
C ILE A 89 12.95 -7.13 32.31
N LEU A 90 11.86 -7.86 32.62
CA LEU A 90 10.90 -8.29 31.60
C LEU A 90 10.15 -7.11 30.97
N PHE A 91 9.84 -6.07 31.74
CA PHE A 91 9.22 -4.85 31.24
C PHE A 91 10.18 -4.06 30.34
N VAL A 92 11.46 -3.93 30.71
CA VAL A 92 12.48 -3.32 29.85
C VAL A 92 12.69 -4.14 28.58
N ALA A 93 12.72 -5.47 28.67
CA ALA A 93 12.82 -6.35 27.50
C ALA A 93 11.60 -6.23 26.59
N PHE A 94 10.39 -6.16 27.16
CA PHE A 94 9.14 -5.96 26.42
C PHE A 94 9.11 -4.60 25.73
N LEU A 95 9.48 -3.51 26.44
CA LEU A 95 9.60 -2.19 25.85
C LEU A 95 10.69 -2.14 24.76
N SER A 96 11.80 -2.86 24.93
CA SER A 96 12.88 -2.93 23.93
C SER A 96 12.45 -3.72 22.68
N LEU A 97 11.63 -4.76 22.86
CA LEU A 97 11.03 -5.53 21.79
C LEU A 97 9.96 -4.70 21.06
N GLU A 98 9.05 -4.04 21.75
CA GLU A 98 8.10 -3.11 21.12
C GLU A 98 8.80 -1.94 20.44
N TYR A 99 9.86 -1.39 21.04
CA TYR A 99 10.64 -0.33 20.42
C TYR A 99 11.38 -0.80 19.17
N SER A 100 12.00 -1.99 19.19
CA SER A 100 12.64 -2.59 18.01
C SER A 100 11.62 -2.99 16.93
N TYR A 101 10.43 -3.46 17.33
CA TYR A 101 9.36 -3.84 16.42
C TYR A 101 8.73 -2.61 15.76
N CYS A 102 8.51 -1.54 16.53
CA CYS A 102 8.13 -0.23 16.02
C CYS A 102 9.19 0.36 15.09
N ARG A 103 10.48 0.16 15.38
CA ARG A 103 11.59 0.62 14.53
C ARG A 103 11.78 -0.24 13.27
N CYS A 104 11.34 -1.50 13.26
CA CYS A 104 11.28 -2.33 12.04
C CYS A 104 10.04 -2.04 11.19
N LEU A 105 8.93 -1.61 11.79
CA LEU A 105 7.72 -1.19 11.08
C LEU A 105 7.83 0.22 10.50
N PHE A 106 8.62 1.09 11.13
CA PHE A 106 9.18 2.26 10.47
C PHE A 106 10.38 1.81 9.63
N ILE A 107 10.11 1.29 8.43
CA ILE A 107 11.05 1.49 7.33
C ILE A 107 11.31 2.99 7.35
N GLN A 108 12.47 3.43 7.85
CA GLN A 108 12.90 4.80 7.69
C GLN A 108 12.80 5.03 6.19
N GLU A 109 11.85 5.87 5.79
CA GLU A 109 11.84 6.43 4.45
C GLU A 109 13.21 7.08 4.32
N LEU A 110 14.15 6.37 3.69
CA LEU A 110 15.44 6.95 3.35
C LEU A 110 15.09 8.26 2.67
N PRO A 111 15.63 9.40 3.13
CA PRO A 111 15.25 10.69 2.58
C PRO A 111 15.50 10.64 1.09
N LEU A 112 14.42 10.48 0.31
CA LEU A 112 14.54 10.37 -1.13
C LEU A 112 15.11 11.70 -1.58
N LYS A 113 16.28 11.67 -2.23
CA LYS A 113 16.91 12.85 -2.79
C LYS A 113 15.87 13.57 -3.65
N GLU A 114 15.47 14.75 -3.18
CA GLU A 114 14.46 15.55 -3.86
C GLU A 114 15.07 16.08 -5.17
N ASP A 115 14.43 15.78 -6.29
CA ASP A 115 14.79 16.36 -7.58
C ASP A 115 14.31 17.82 -7.65
N ASN A 116 14.97 18.64 -8.48
CA ASN A 116 14.65 20.06 -8.59
C ASN A 116 13.19 20.29 -9.00
N THR A 117 12.67 19.49 -9.93
CA THR A 117 11.29 19.60 -10.42
C THR A 117 10.27 19.36 -9.31
N SER A 118 10.47 18.33 -8.47
CA SER A 118 9.61 18.04 -7.32
C SER A 118 9.62 19.16 -6.27
N ARG A 119 10.77 19.82 -6.07
CA ARG A 119 10.88 21.01 -5.21
C ARG A 119 10.13 22.20 -5.80
N GLU A 120 10.32 22.48 -7.09
CA GLU A 120 9.63 23.57 -7.80
C GLU A 120 8.11 23.40 -7.78
N LEU A 121 7.61 22.18 -7.99
CA LEU A 121 6.18 21.87 -7.85
C LEU A 121 5.67 22.23 -6.44
N ARG A 122 6.42 21.87 -5.38
CA ARG A 122 6.05 22.22 -4.00
C ARG A 122 6.05 23.73 -3.77
N GLU A 123 7.05 24.45 -4.27
CA GLU A 123 7.13 25.91 -4.16
C GLU A 123 5.95 26.62 -4.86
N LYS A 124 5.32 25.95 -5.83
CA LYS A 124 4.10 26.39 -6.52
C LYS A 124 2.80 25.87 -5.91
N ASN A 125 2.86 25.31 -4.70
CA ASN A 125 1.73 24.70 -3.98
C ASN A 125 1.08 23.50 -4.70
N LEU A 126 1.82 22.82 -5.59
CA LEU A 126 1.40 21.59 -6.25
C LEU A 126 1.84 20.37 -5.42
N LEU A 127 1.28 20.25 -4.21
CA LEU A 127 1.74 19.27 -3.22
C LEU A 127 1.52 17.83 -3.67
N LEU A 128 0.35 17.53 -4.25
CA LEU A 128 0.04 16.18 -4.70
C LEU A 128 0.93 15.81 -5.89
N SER A 129 1.11 16.72 -6.84
CA SER A 129 1.97 16.52 -8.00
C SER A 129 3.45 16.38 -7.63
N SER A 130 3.94 17.16 -6.65
CA SER A 130 5.29 17.02 -6.11
C SER A 130 5.53 15.61 -5.57
N VAL A 131 4.56 15.08 -4.82
CA VAL A 131 4.61 13.72 -4.27
C VAL A 131 4.59 12.66 -5.39
N GLN A 132 3.68 12.77 -6.35
CA GLN A 132 3.60 11.82 -7.48
C GLN A 132 4.88 11.82 -8.32
N ASN A 133 5.42 13.00 -8.62
CA ASN A 133 6.62 13.17 -9.41
C ASN A 133 7.85 12.56 -8.74
N ARG A 134 8.04 12.86 -7.44
CA ARG A 134 9.12 12.30 -6.63
C ARG A 134 9.03 10.77 -6.58
N ARG A 135 7.83 10.24 -6.36
CA ARG A 135 7.59 8.79 -6.29
C ARG A 135 7.88 8.10 -7.62
N PHE A 136 7.46 8.69 -8.73
CA PHE A 136 7.74 8.20 -10.08
C PHE A 136 9.24 8.08 -10.32
N HIS A 137 10.00 9.17 -10.13
CA HIS A 137 11.44 9.18 -10.40
C HIS A 137 12.24 8.27 -9.45
N TYR A 138 11.79 8.13 -8.20
CA TYR A 138 12.41 7.21 -7.25
C TYR A 138 12.20 5.73 -7.62
N SER A 139 10.97 5.36 -7.96
CA SER A 139 10.55 3.97 -8.15
C SER A 139 10.83 3.42 -9.55
N LYS A 140 11.04 4.28 -10.57
CA LYS A 140 11.15 3.87 -11.97
C LYS A 140 12.13 2.71 -12.23
N GLY A 141 13.32 2.72 -11.61
CA GLY A 141 14.31 1.65 -11.82
C GLY A 141 13.87 0.29 -11.25
N ALA A 142 13.22 0.30 -10.09
CA ALA A 142 12.69 -0.91 -9.46
C ALA A 142 11.52 -1.48 -10.28
N VAL A 143 10.64 -0.60 -10.76
CA VAL A 143 9.50 -0.97 -11.60
C VAL A 143 9.96 -1.53 -12.94
N LEU A 144 10.95 -0.92 -13.61
CA LEU A 144 11.52 -1.50 -14.85
C LEU A 144 12.08 -2.90 -14.62
N SER A 145 12.79 -3.11 -13.50
CA SER A 145 13.35 -4.42 -13.14
C SER A 145 12.25 -5.46 -12.88
N PHE A 146 11.14 -5.05 -12.28
CA PHE A 146 9.96 -5.90 -12.10
C PHE A 146 9.31 -6.26 -13.44
N VAL A 147 9.05 -5.25 -14.29
CA VAL A 147 8.39 -5.41 -15.59
C VAL A 147 9.20 -6.32 -16.52
N ARG A 148 10.52 -6.15 -16.59
CA ARG A 148 11.41 -6.97 -17.42
C ARG A 148 11.41 -8.44 -17.04
N ARG A 149 11.31 -8.75 -15.74
CA ARG A 149 11.28 -10.14 -15.24
C ARG A 149 9.95 -10.83 -15.48
N ARG A 150 8.84 -10.12 -15.25
CA ARG A 150 7.51 -10.74 -15.30
C ARG A 150 6.84 -10.69 -16.67
N LYS A 151 7.42 -9.96 -17.65
CA LYS A 151 6.81 -9.68 -18.98
C LYS A 151 5.29 -9.53 -18.84
N PRO A 152 4.80 -8.60 -18.00
CA PRO A 152 3.39 -8.58 -17.65
C PRO A 152 2.57 -8.58 -18.93
N HIS A 153 1.60 -9.50 -19.02
CA HIS A 153 0.76 -9.75 -20.20
C HIS A 153 -0.11 -8.55 -20.64
N ILE A 154 0.10 -7.38 -20.02
CA ILE A 154 -0.80 -6.24 -20.00
C ILE A 154 0.02 -4.96 -20.20
N LEU A 155 1.05 -5.00 -21.04
CA LEU A 155 1.74 -3.77 -21.45
C LEU A 155 1.12 -3.29 -22.74
N TYR A 156 0.44 -2.15 -22.65
CA TYR A 156 -0.04 -1.44 -23.82
C TYR A 156 1.15 -1.15 -24.73
N SER A 157 1.13 -1.63 -25.98
CA SER A 157 2.15 -1.23 -26.96
C SER A 157 1.76 0.16 -27.47
N PRO A 158 2.51 1.22 -27.13
CA PRO A 158 2.19 2.58 -27.58
C PRO A 158 2.54 2.79 -29.06
N LYS A 159 3.18 1.79 -29.71
CA LYS A 159 3.56 1.89 -31.10
C LYS A 159 2.29 1.98 -31.93
N GLU A 160 2.10 3.14 -32.56
CA GLU A 160 1.08 3.43 -33.58
C GLU A 160 -0.29 3.91 -33.10
N THR A 161 -0.46 4.29 -31.84
CA THR A 161 -1.74 4.93 -31.48
C THR A 161 -1.66 6.43 -31.73
N PRO A 162 -2.59 7.02 -32.49
CA PRO A 162 -2.62 8.45 -32.81
C PRO A 162 -2.97 9.32 -31.60
N TYR A 163 -2.77 8.82 -30.38
CA TYR A 163 -3.16 9.43 -29.11
C TYR A 163 -1.96 9.53 -28.16
N PHE A 164 -0.74 9.70 -28.67
CA PHE A 164 0.47 9.66 -27.84
C PHE A 164 0.60 10.90 -26.94
N ALA A 165 0.53 12.12 -27.49
CA ALA A 165 0.62 13.35 -26.72
C ALA A 165 -0.17 14.50 -27.35
N ILE A 166 -0.43 15.56 -26.57
CA ILE A 166 -1.05 16.82 -27.01
C ILE A 166 0.01 17.92 -26.87
N PRO A 167 0.38 18.65 -27.93
CA PRO A 167 1.34 19.74 -27.82
C PRO A 167 0.77 20.86 -26.94
N LEU A 168 1.54 21.35 -25.97
CA LEU A 168 1.12 22.47 -25.11
C LEU A 168 1.78 23.79 -25.54
N ASN A 169 3.09 23.76 -25.74
CA ASN A 169 3.91 24.88 -26.22
C ASN A 169 5.22 24.34 -26.83
N ASP A 170 6.25 25.15 -26.98
CA ASP A 170 7.53 24.73 -27.57
C ASP A 170 8.40 23.88 -26.65
N GLU A 171 8.18 23.94 -25.34
CA GLU A 171 8.95 23.18 -24.34
C GLU A 171 8.22 21.91 -23.89
N PHE A 172 6.89 21.92 -23.80
CA PHE A 172 6.11 20.84 -23.22
C PHE A 172 5.06 20.26 -24.16
N ALA A 173 4.84 18.96 -24.02
CA ALA A 173 3.69 18.25 -24.53
C ALA A 173 3.05 17.44 -23.40
N TYR A 174 1.73 17.35 -23.42
CA TYR A 174 0.98 16.55 -22.46
C TYR A 174 0.91 15.10 -22.93
N ARG A 175 1.54 14.20 -22.18
CA ARG A 175 1.50 12.75 -22.39
C ARG A 175 0.10 12.25 -22.07
N HIS A 176 -0.62 11.81 -23.10
CA HIS A 176 -2.00 11.38 -22.93
C HIS A 176 -2.05 9.99 -22.30
N ILE A 177 -2.50 9.95 -21.05
CA ILE A 177 -2.97 8.74 -20.38
C ILE A 177 -4.49 8.78 -20.42
N PHE A 178 -5.11 7.73 -20.95
CA PHE A 178 -6.57 7.70 -21.06
C PHE A 178 -7.22 7.91 -19.69
N LYS A 179 -8.34 8.65 -19.68
CA LYS A 179 -9.13 8.95 -18.47
C LYS A 179 -8.40 9.78 -17.40
N ASN A 180 -7.28 10.41 -17.76
CA ASN A 180 -6.56 11.34 -16.89
C ASN A 180 -6.66 12.81 -17.32
N GLY A 181 -7.77 13.22 -17.93
CA GLY A 181 -7.98 14.64 -18.26
C GLY A 181 -7.50 15.06 -19.65
N GLY A 182 -7.06 14.12 -20.51
CA GLY A 182 -6.66 14.43 -21.89
C GLY A 182 -7.68 15.26 -22.67
N THR A 183 -8.98 14.93 -22.59
CA THR A 183 -10.04 15.73 -23.24
C THR A 183 -10.13 17.16 -22.70
N THR A 184 -9.92 17.36 -21.40
CA THR A 184 -9.85 18.71 -20.83
C THR A 184 -8.66 19.48 -21.41
N VAL A 185 -7.48 18.84 -21.49
CA VAL A 185 -6.28 19.46 -22.10
C VAL A 185 -6.51 19.81 -23.57
N GLN A 186 -7.15 18.92 -24.36
CA GLN A 186 -7.52 19.20 -25.76
C GLN A 186 -8.37 20.47 -25.89
N ASN A 187 -9.39 20.60 -25.03
CA ASN A 187 -10.25 21.77 -25.02
C ASN A 187 -9.49 23.04 -24.63
N GLN A 188 -8.60 22.97 -23.64
CA GLN A 188 -7.78 24.11 -23.19
C GLN A 188 -6.81 24.60 -24.27
N VAL A 189 -6.23 23.68 -25.06
CA VAL A 189 -5.35 24.04 -26.19
C VAL A 189 -6.16 24.45 -27.44
N GLY A 190 -7.46 24.15 -27.48
CA GLY A 190 -8.30 24.40 -28.66
C GLY A 190 -7.99 23.48 -29.83
N THR A 191 -7.48 22.27 -29.59
CA THR A 191 -7.14 21.30 -30.63
C THR A 191 -7.54 19.87 -30.26
N ASN A 192 -8.10 19.16 -31.24
CA ASN A 192 -8.35 17.72 -31.14
C ASN A 192 -7.15 16.89 -31.64
N LYS A 193 -6.09 17.54 -32.14
CA LYS A 193 -4.93 16.88 -32.71
C LYS A 193 -4.00 16.38 -31.60
N HIS A 194 -3.74 15.09 -31.65
CA HIS A 194 -2.63 14.48 -30.94
C HIS A 194 -1.43 14.39 -31.89
N ILE A 195 -0.25 14.27 -31.32
CA ILE A 195 1.00 14.02 -32.04
C ILE A 195 1.54 12.64 -31.66
N ASP A 196 2.15 11.96 -32.63
CA ASP A 196 2.82 10.69 -32.41
C ASP A 196 4.14 10.86 -31.66
N SER A 197 4.70 9.75 -31.17
CA SER A 197 5.94 9.75 -30.36
C SER A 197 7.15 10.37 -31.08
N GLY A 198 7.21 10.22 -32.41
CA GLY A 198 8.26 10.78 -33.27
C GLY A 198 8.10 12.29 -33.53
N CYS A 199 6.89 12.82 -33.39
CA CYS A 199 6.57 14.23 -33.68
C CYS A 199 6.72 15.17 -32.47
N ILE A 200 7.11 14.64 -31.31
CA ILE A 200 7.29 15.42 -30.08
C ILE A 200 8.44 16.44 -30.22
N GLY A 201 9.47 16.08 -31.01
CA GLY A 201 10.70 16.87 -31.11
C GLY A 201 11.47 16.88 -29.78
N LYS A 202 11.89 18.08 -29.36
CA LYS A 202 12.66 18.30 -28.13
C LYS A 202 11.80 18.52 -26.87
N ARG A 203 10.48 18.45 -27.00
CA ARG A 203 9.56 18.73 -25.89
C ARG A 203 9.70 17.70 -24.78
N LYS A 204 9.62 18.19 -23.55
CA LYS A 204 9.43 17.40 -22.34
C LYS A 204 7.97 16.97 -22.24
N LEU A 205 7.73 15.86 -21.56
CA LEU A 205 6.42 15.28 -21.35
C LEU A 205 5.93 15.53 -19.93
N VAL A 206 4.75 16.11 -19.83
CA VAL A 206 3.97 16.21 -18.60
C VAL A 206 2.79 15.24 -18.67
N ALA A 207 2.57 14.45 -17.63
CA ALA A 207 1.42 13.56 -17.51
C ALA A 207 0.65 13.87 -16.22
N THR A 208 -0.63 13.55 -16.21
CA THR A 208 -1.39 13.47 -14.95
C THR A 208 -1.81 12.04 -14.67
N VAL A 209 -1.85 11.70 -13.39
CA VAL A 209 -2.34 10.44 -12.86
C VAL A 209 -3.42 10.69 -11.81
N ARG A 210 -4.21 9.67 -11.50
CA ARG A 210 -5.23 9.71 -10.44
C ARG A 210 -5.32 8.36 -9.75
N ASP A 211 -6.17 8.25 -8.73
CA ASP A 211 -6.36 6.98 -8.00
C ASP A 211 -6.57 5.81 -8.98
N PRO A 212 -5.82 4.69 -8.83
CA PRO A 212 -5.85 3.62 -9.81
C PRO A 212 -7.22 2.96 -9.99
N ILE A 213 -8.01 2.82 -8.93
CA ILE A 213 -9.33 2.19 -9.02
C ILE A 213 -10.32 3.17 -9.67
N GLU A 214 -10.29 4.44 -9.28
CA GLU A 214 -11.09 5.46 -9.95
C GLU A 214 -10.75 5.55 -11.44
N HIS A 215 -9.45 5.50 -11.78
CA HIS A 215 -8.92 5.35 -13.14
C HIS A 215 -9.60 4.22 -13.89
N PHE A 216 -9.43 2.99 -13.40
CA PHE A 216 -10.00 1.79 -13.99
C PHE A 216 -11.51 1.89 -14.20
N LEU A 217 -12.26 2.30 -13.17
CA LEU A 217 -13.73 2.37 -13.19
C LEU A 217 -14.25 3.40 -14.19
N SER A 218 -13.57 4.53 -14.37
CA SER A 218 -13.99 5.46 -15.43
C SER A 218 -13.66 4.96 -16.82
N GLY A 219 -12.63 4.14 -16.97
CA GLY A 219 -12.35 3.47 -18.23
C GLY A 219 -13.43 2.44 -18.57
N TRP A 220 -13.81 1.65 -17.58
CA TRP A 220 -14.91 0.70 -17.69
C TRP A 220 -16.21 1.40 -18.07
N ALA A 221 -16.57 2.49 -17.38
CA ALA A 221 -17.77 3.25 -17.71
C ALA A 221 -17.72 3.90 -19.10
N GLU A 222 -16.55 4.34 -19.56
CA GLU A 222 -16.39 4.87 -20.92
C GLU A 222 -16.63 3.77 -21.96
N CYS A 223 -16.03 2.60 -21.76
CA CYS A 223 -16.12 1.50 -22.71
C CYS A 223 -17.45 0.80 -22.68
N GLY A 224 -18.03 0.62 -21.51
CA GLY A 224 -19.38 0.10 -21.33
C GLY A 224 -20.39 0.94 -22.09
N GLU A 225 -20.29 2.27 -22.00
CA GLU A 225 -21.18 3.17 -22.75
C GLU A 225 -20.96 3.06 -24.27
N ARG A 226 -19.71 3.06 -24.74
CA ARG A 226 -19.39 2.94 -26.17
C ARG A 226 -19.77 1.60 -26.78
N LEU A 227 -19.70 0.54 -25.99
CA LEU A 227 -19.94 -0.84 -26.42
C LEU A 227 -21.27 -1.37 -25.91
N LYS A 228 -22.18 -0.48 -25.49
CA LYS A 228 -23.43 -0.87 -24.84
C LYS A 228 -24.22 -1.87 -25.66
N GLU A 229 -24.33 -1.71 -26.97
CA GLU A 229 -25.07 -2.65 -27.82
C GLU A 229 -24.42 -4.05 -27.91
N ARG A 230 -23.10 -4.13 -27.75
CA ARG A 230 -22.35 -5.40 -27.79
C ARG A 230 -22.27 -6.07 -26.41
N TRP A 231 -22.30 -5.29 -25.32
CA TRP A 231 -22.01 -5.73 -23.96
C TRP A 231 -23.19 -5.66 -22.99
N LEU A 232 -24.11 -4.71 -23.15
CA LEU A 232 -25.22 -4.43 -22.24
C LEU A 232 -26.54 -5.16 -22.49
N PRO A 233 -27.01 -5.53 -23.69
CA PRO A 233 -28.38 -6.05 -23.84
C PRO A 233 -28.63 -7.44 -23.21
N LYS A 234 -27.77 -7.92 -22.31
CA LYS A 234 -27.87 -9.23 -21.67
C LYS A 234 -27.52 -9.28 -20.17
N ARG A 235 -27.32 -8.15 -19.47
CA ARG A 235 -26.63 -8.18 -18.15
C ARG A 235 -27.15 -7.25 -17.06
N ASP A 236 -28.41 -6.80 -17.12
CA ASP A 236 -29.02 -6.03 -16.01
C ASP A 236 -29.25 -6.91 -14.76
N ASP A 237 -29.18 -8.23 -14.90
CA ASP A 237 -29.30 -9.23 -13.84
C ASP A 237 -27.98 -9.47 -13.08
N LEU A 238 -26.84 -9.01 -13.62
CA LEU A 238 -25.54 -9.19 -12.98
C LEU A 238 -25.28 -8.14 -11.90
N SER A 239 -24.70 -8.58 -10.79
CA SER A 239 -24.17 -7.69 -9.76
C SER A 239 -23.02 -6.81 -10.29
N LEU A 240 -22.75 -5.69 -9.62
CA LEU A 240 -21.63 -4.83 -9.98
C LEU A 240 -20.28 -5.58 -9.95
N ASP A 241 -20.07 -6.43 -8.95
CA ASP A 241 -18.89 -7.29 -8.85
C ASP A 241 -18.70 -8.19 -10.07
N GLU A 242 -19.76 -8.86 -10.54
CA GLU A 242 -19.69 -9.74 -11.72
C GLU A 242 -19.42 -8.97 -13.01
N ARG A 243 -19.98 -7.76 -13.14
CA ARG A 243 -19.77 -6.88 -14.28
C ARG A 243 -18.34 -6.36 -14.33
N ILE A 244 -17.79 -5.93 -13.19
CA ILE A 244 -16.39 -5.51 -13.08
C ILE A 244 -15.43 -6.68 -13.28
N GLY A 245 -15.74 -7.84 -12.68
CA GLY A 245 -14.96 -9.07 -12.87
C GLY A 245 -14.89 -9.47 -14.34
N SER A 246 -16.04 -9.49 -15.03
CA SER A 246 -16.11 -9.81 -16.47
C SER A 246 -15.30 -8.83 -17.32
N TRP A 247 -15.32 -7.53 -16.99
CA TRP A 247 -14.53 -6.52 -17.70
C TRP A 247 -13.04 -6.71 -17.46
N LEU A 248 -12.63 -6.98 -16.21
CA LEU A 248 -11.25 -7.25 -15.85
C LEU A 248 -10.71 -8.48 -16.61
N ASP A 249 -11.48 -9.57 -16.65
CA ASP A 249 -11.12 -10.80 -17.36
C ASP A 249 -10.98 -10.55 -18.86
N TYR A 250 -11.86 -9.74 -19.45
CA TYR A 250 -11.77 -9.35 -20.86
C TYR A 250 -10.54 -8.51 -21.18
N ILE A 251 -10.20 -7.53 -20.34
CA ILE A 251 -9.01 -6.71 -20.52
C ILE A 251 -7.75 -7.57 -20.50
N GLN A 252 -7.68 -8.51 -19.56
CA GLN A 252 -6.55 -9.43 -19.43
C GLN A 252 -6.46 -10.39 -20.63
N PHE A 253 -7.59 -10.80 -21.18
CA PHE A 253 -7.65 -11.65 -22.38
C PHE A 253 -7.27 -10.91 -23.66
N CYS A 254 -7.68 -9.64 -23.81
CA CYS A 254 -7.45 -8.85 -25.02
C CYS A 254 -6.90 -7.45 -24.72
N PRO A 255 -5.62 -7.32 -24.33
CA PRO A 255 -5.01 -6.03 -23.97
C PRO A 255 -4.93 -5.03 -25.14
N THR A 256 -5.04 -5.50 -26.38
CA THR A 256 -5.01 -4.69 -27.61
C THR A 256 -6.41 -4.39 -28.16
N CYS A 257 -7.48 -4.86 -27.53
CA CYS A 257 -8.84 -4.62 -28.00
C CYS A 257 -9.19 -3.13 -27.93
N HIS A 258 -10.05 -2.71 -28.87
CA HIS A 258 -10.58 -1.35 -28.87
C HIS A 258 -11.21 -1.03 -27.50
N CYS A 259 -10.92 0.17 -27.00
CA CYS A 259 -11.35 0.69 -25.71
C CYS A 259 -10.65 0.15 -24.45
N VAL A 260 -10.03 -1.05 -24.47
CA VAL A 260 -9.36 -1.61 -23.27
C VAL A 260 -8.32 -0.68 -22.66
N ALA A 261 -7.62 0.09 -23.50
CA ALA A 261 -6.66 1.12 -23.09
C ALA A 261 -7.20 2.10 -22.03
N HIS A 262 -8.51 2.36 -21.99
CA HIS A 262 -9.10 3.27 -21.02
C HIS A 262 -9.04 2.79 -19.56
N SER A 263 -8.89 1.48 -19.34
CA SER A 263 -8.83 0.86 -18.00
C SER A 263 -7.48 0.22 -17.70
N LEU A 264 -6.51 0.28 -18.61
CA LEU A 264 -5.17 -0.25 -18.36
C LEU A 264 -4.44 0.56 -17.28
N PRO A 265 -3.53 -0.06 -16.49
CA PRO A 265 -2.68 0.66 -15.56
C PRO A 265 -2.03 1.89 -16.20
N GLN A 266 -2.07 3.01 -15.49
CA GLN A 266 -1.57 4.30 -15.97
C GLN A 266 -0.06 4.26 -16.25
N ALA A 267 0.68 3.49 -15.44
CA ALA A 267 2.10 3.20 -15.59
C ALA A 267 2.45 2.70 -17.01
N ASN A 268 1.56 1.93 -17.64
CA ASN A 268 1.79 1.37 -18.98
C ASN A 268 1.98 2.44 -20.04
N PHE A 269 1.31 3.58 -19.88
CA PHE A 269 1.40 4.69 -20.82
C PHE A 269 2.71 5.48 -20.66
N LEU A 270 3.48 5.26 -19.60
CA LEU A 270 4.79 5.89 -19.43
C LEU A 270 5.93 5.01 -19.93
N LEU A 271 5.65 3.73 -20.16
CA LEU A 271 6.60 2.76 -20.69
C LEU A 271 6.66 2.82 -22.23
N HIS A 272 7.83 2.54 -22.77
CA HIS A 272 8.06 2.29 -24.18
C HIS A 272 8.87 1.00 -24.34
N TYR A 273 8.56 0.22 -25.37
CA TYR A 273 9.37 -0.93 -25.75
C TYR A 273 10.45 -0.47 -26.72
N ASP A 274 11.69 -0.49 -26.24
CA ASP A 274 12.86 -0.20 -27.05
C ASP A 274 13.18 -1.41 -27.93
N ASN A 275 13.15 -1.19 -29.25
CA ASN A 275 13.41 -2.23 -30.24
C ASN A 275 14.88 -2.64 -30.23
N GLU A 276 15.81 -1.74 -29.91
CA GLU A 276 17.24 -2.01 -29.97
C GLU A 276 17.67 -2.88 -28.78
N SER A 277 17.28 -2.50 -27.57
CA SER A 277 17.57 -3.28 -26.35
C SER A 277 16.60 -4.44 -26.11
N HIS A 278 15.55 -4.58 -26.93
CA HIS A 278 14.45 -5.52 -26.73
C HIS A 278 13.83 -5.48 -25.33
N ALA A 279 13.86 -4.31 -24.69
CA ALA A 279 13.47 -4.13 -23.30
C ALA A 279 12.47 -2.99 -23.12
N PHE A 280 11.66 -3.10 -22.06
CA PHE A 280 10.84 -1.97 -21.61
C PHE A 280 11.72 -0.94 -20.89
N ASN A 281 11.46 0.32 -21.21
CA ASN A 281 12.09 1.51 -20.66
C ASN A 281 11.01 2.59 -20.42
N PHE A 282 11.28 3.56 -19.55
CA PHE A 282 10.45 4.76 -19.46
C PHE A 282 10.86 5.73 -20.56
N ASP A 283 9.89 6.43 -21.19
CA ASP A 283 10.24 7.48 -22.15
C ASP A 283 11.10 8.54 -21.44
N PRO A 284 12.35 8.78 -21.90
CA PRO A 284 13.28 9.67 -21.21
C PRO A 284 12.81 11.13 -21.20
N ARG A 285 11.79 11.48 -21.99
CA ARG A 285 11.19 12.81 -22.03
C ARG A 285 10.15 13.03 -20.92
N VAL A 286 9.71 11.99 -20.20
CA VAL A 286 8.77 12.14 -19.06
C VAL A 286 9.48 12.87 -17.93
N ASP A 287 9.18 14.17 -17.83
CA ASP A 287 9.78 15.09 -16.88
C ASP A 287 8.90 15.24 -15.65
N ILE A 288 7.59 15.43 -15.86
CA ILE A 288 6.61 15.71 -14.82
C ILE A 288 5.49 14.67 -14.83
N VAL A 289 5.23 14.07 -13.67
CA VAL A 289 4.01 13.29 -13.40
C VAL A 289 3.25 13.94 -12.25
N GLY A 290 2.14 14.60 -12.56
CA GLY A 290 1.32 15.32 -11.58
C GLY A 290 0.02 14.61 -11.22
N HIS A 291 -0.67 15.11 -10.19
CA HIS A 291 -1.99 14.61 -9.82
C HIS A 291 -3.07 15.32 -10.64
N LEU A 292 -4.05 14.58 -11.18
CA LEU A 292 -5.17 15.11 -11.93
C LEU A 292 -5.99 16.22 -11.22
N HIS A 293 -6.12 16.17 -9.89
CA HIS A 293 -6.84 17.22 -9.15
C HIS A 293 -6.18 18.60 -9.26
N GLU A 294 -4.86 18.64 -9.50
CA GLU A 294 -4.09 19.86 -9.67
C GLU A 294 -3.86 20.20 -11.15
N LEU A 295 -4.62 19.59 -12.09
CA LEU A 295 -4.43 19.80 -13.53
C LEU A 295 -4.41 21.28 -13.94
N PRO A 296 -5.31 22.17 -13.47
CA PRO A 296 -5.27 23.59 -13.84
C PRO A 296 -3.93 24.26 -13.48
N ASP A 297 -3.49 24.09 -12.25
CA ASP A 297 -2.25 24.69 -11.75
C ASP A 297 -1.01 24.03 -12.34
N LEU A 298 -1.07 22.74 -12.64
CA LEU A 298 -0.02 22.01 -13.36
C LEU A 298 0.13 22.51 -14.80
N LEU A 299 -0.97 22.81 -15.50
CA LEU A 299 -0.91 23.41 -16.83
C LEU A 299 -0.31 24.81 -16.77
N ASN A 300 -0.72 25.63 -15.79
CA ASN A 300 -0.11 26.94 -15.55
C ASN A 300 1.40 26.82 -15.29
N PHE A 301 1.82 25.81 -14.51
CA PHE A 301 3.22 25.53 -14.18
C PHE A 301 4.07 25.28 -15.43
N VAL A 302 3.56 24.52 -16.41
CA VAL A 302 4.26 24.21 -17.67
C VAL A 302 4.06 25.28 -18.75
N GLY A 303 3.54 26.46 -18.39
CA GLY A 303 3.38 27.60 -19.30
C GLY A 303 2.14 27.58 -20.19
N LEU A 304 1.13 26.75 -19.88
CA LEU A 304 -0.19 26.81 -20.50
C LEU A 304 -1.19 27.46 -19.54
N ARG A 305 -1.62 28.69 -19.85
CA ARG A 305 -2.64 29.37 -19.04
C ARG A 305 -3.96 28.60 -19.09
N TYR A 306 -4.43 28.14 -17.92
CA TYR A 306 -5.72 27.47 -17.80
C TYR A 306 -6.88 28.47 -17.88
N ASP A 307 -7.81 28.24 -18.82
CA ASP A 307 -9.03 29.01 -18.96
C ASP A 307 -10.18 28.34 -18.20
N TYR A 308 -10.54 28.92 -17.06
CA TYR A 308 -11.64 28.47 -16.21
C TYR A 308 -13.03 28.68 -16.83
N SER A 309 -13.15 29.46 -17.91
CA SER A 309 -14.40 29.59 -18.65
C SER A 309 -14.71 28.38 -19.53
N ILE A 310 -13.70 27.57 -19.85
CA ILE A 310 -13.85 26.31 -20.58
C ILE A 310 -14.18 25.21 -19.57
N PRO A 311 -15.42 24.68 -19.55
CA PRO A 311 -15.80 23.67 -18.58
C PRO A 311 -15.03 22.36 -18.82
N PRO A 312 -14.77 21.58 -17.77
CA PRO A 312 -14.24 20.23 -17.91
C PRO A 312 -15.14 19.40 -18.84
N ALA A 313 -14.54 18.73 -19.81
CA ALA A 313 -15.30 17.91 -20.75
C ALA A 313 -15.87 16.66 -20.07
N LYS A 314 -17.14 16.33 -20.35
CA LYS A 314 -17.77 15.05 -20.00
C LYS A 314 -17.72 14.72 -18.51
N VAL A 315 -18.30 15.58 -17.67
CA VAL A 315 -18.49 15.29 -16.25
C VAL A 315 -19.47 14.13 -16.13
N PHE A 316 -18.95 12.96 -15.72
CA PHE A 316 -19.75 11.74 -15.64
C PHE A 316 -21.01 11.86 -14.77
N LYS A 317 -20.96 12.69 -13.72
CA LYS A 317 -22.10 12.89 -12.80
C LYS A 317 -23.32 13.51 -13.49
N ASP A 318 -23.12 14.16 -14.63
CA ASP A 318 -24.18 14.86 -15.36
C ASP A 318 -24.97 13.91 -16.29
N ASP A 319 -24.47 12.69 -16.49
CA ASP A 319 -25.14 11.65 -17.27
C ASP A 319 -25.75 10.62 -16.30
N GLU A 320 -27.03 10.82 -15.95
CA GLU A 320 -27.77 9.98 -15.00
C GLU A 320 -27.83 8.53 -15.47
N ASN A 321 -28.07 8.31 -16.78
CA ASN A 321 -28.18 6.97 -17.32
C ASN A 321 -26.84 6.23 -17.25
N LYS A 322 -25.74 6.90 -17.64
CA LYS A 322 -24.39 6.34 -17.52
C LYS A 322 -23.99 6.12 -16.06
N SER A 323 -24.38 7.02 -15.16
CA SER A 323 -24.11 6.89 -13.73
C SER A 323 -24.82 5.70 -13.10
N ARG A 324 -26.07 5.46 -13.50
CA ARG A 324 -26.86 4.30 -13.09
C ARG A 324 -26.33 2.99 -13.68
N MET A 325 -26.02 2.98 -14.98
CA MET A 325 -25.55 1.77 -15.66
C MET A 325 -24.12 1.43 -15.28
N PHE A 326 -23.24 2.41 -15.05
CA PHE A 326 -21.81 2.20 -14.83
C PHE A 326 -21.30 2.93 -13.58
N PRO A 327 -21.82 2.59 -12.38
CA PRO A 327 -21.45 3.29 -11.15
C PRO A 327 -19.94 3.17 -10.89
N ARG A 328 -19.30 4.29 -10.56
CA ARG A 328 -17.85 4.37 -10.29
C ARG A 328 -17.51 4.42 -8.80
N ASP A 329 -18.50 4.18 -7.94
CA ASP A 329 -18.29 4.13 -6.50
C ASP A 329 -17.64 2.81 -6.10
N ASN A 330 -16.38 2.88 -5.70
CA ASN A 330 -15.61 1.70 -5.29
C ASN A 330 -16.09 1.10 -3.96
N ASN A 331 -16.88 1.82 -3.16
CA ASN A 331 -17.46 1.31 -1.92
C ASN A 331 -18.56 0.28 -2.17
N LEU A 332 -19.11 0.23 -3.39
CA LEU A 332 -20.10 -0.76 -3.82
C LEU A 332 -19.49 -2.11 -4.22
N LEU A 333 -18.15 -2.21 -4.28
CA LEU A 333 -17.46 -3.43 -4.69
C LEU A 333 -17.11 -4.30 -3.48
N SER A 334 -17.22 -5.61 -3.65
CA SER A 334 -16.76 -6.55 -2.63
C SER A 334 -15.25 -6.45 -2.42
N LYS A 335 -14.80 -6.85 -1.22
CA LYS A 335 -13.36 -6.94 -0.88
C LYS A 335 -12.59 -7.84 -1.85
N THR A 336 -13.23 -8.88 -2.39
CA THR A 336 -12.63 -9.82 -3.34
C THR A 336 -12.36 -9.14 -4.68
N THR A 337 -13.34 -8.41 -5.22
CA THR A 337 -13.17 -7.65 -6.47
C THR A 337 -12.13 -6.55 -6.32
N ILE A 338 -12.15 -5.80 -5.20
CA ILE A 338 -11.11 -4.80 -4.92
C ILE A 338 -9.71 -5.41 -4.91
N LYS A 339 -9.52 -6.59 -4.29
CA LYS A 339 -8.21 -7.28 -4.31
C LYS A 339 -7.76 -7.65 -5.73
N ARG A 340 -8.67 -8.17 -6.57
CA ARG A 340 -8.39 -8.49 -7.98
C ARG A 340 -7.97 -7.22 -8.74
N LEU A 341 -8.67 -6.10 -8.53
CA LEU A 341 -8.31 -4.82 -9.13
C LEU A 341 -6.95 -4.33 -8.64
N CYS A 342 -6.67 -4.37 -7.34
CA CYS A 342 -5.37 -3.97 -6.79
C CYS A 342 -4.22 -4.77 -7.40
N SER A 343 -4.39 -6.09 -7.58
CA SER A 343 -3.40 -6.95 -8.22
C SER A 343 -3.15 -6.57 -9.68
N PHE A 344 -4.22 -6.26 -10.42
CA PHE A 344 -4.12 -5.81 -11.81
C PHE A 344 -3.47 -4.42 -11.94
N LEU A 345 -3.79 -3.51 -11.00
CA LEU A 345 -3.33 -2.11 -10.97
C LEU A 345 -2.03 -1.91 -10.16
N VAL A 346 -1.36 -3.00 -9.80
CA VAL A 346 -0.28 -2.98 -8.81
C VAL A 346 0.88 -2.05 -9.20
N LEU A 347 1.17 -1.92 -10.50
CA LEU A 347 2.21 -1.04 -11.01
C LEU A 347 1.92 0.44 -10.70
N ASP A 348 0.66 0.85 -10.74
CA ASP A 348 0.28 2.22 -10.44
C ASP A 348 0.54 2.53 -8.96
N TYR A 349 0.22 1.61 -8.05
CA TYR A 349 0.51 1.77 -6.62
C TYR A 349 2.01 1.75 -6.28
N TYR A 350 2.83 1.11 -7.11
CA TYR A 350 4.28 1.17 -6.92
C TYR A 350 4.88 2.49 -7.40
N MET A 351 4.39 2.95 -8.55
CA MET A 351 4.91 4.11 -9.27
C MET A 351 4.42 5.44 -8.73
N PHE A 352 3.18 5.46 -8.27
CA PHE A 352 2.46 6.65 -7.86
C PHE A 352 2.10 6.49 -6.38
N ASP A 353 2.22 7.56 -5.61
CA ASP A 353 2.07 7.56 -4.15
C ASP A 353 0.60 7.56 -3.74
N PHE A 354 -0.19 6.66 -4.34
CA PHE A 354 -1.58 6.44 -3.96
C PHE A 354 -1.64 5.43 -2.83
N GLU A 355 -2.46 5.73 -1.81
CA GLU A 355 -2.71 4.80 -0.72
C GLU A 355 -3.61 3.66 -1.21
N PRO A 356 -3.19 2.39 -1.16
CA PRO A 356 -4.03 1.29 -1.59
C PRO A 356 -5.22 1.06 -0.65
N PRO A 357 -6.34 0.53 -1.14
CA PRO A 357 -7.45 0.11 -0.29
C PRO A 357 -7.01 -0.82 0.84
N GLN A 358 -7.66 -0.69 1.99
CA GLN A 358 -7.33 -1.47 3.20
C GLN A 358 -7.31 -2.99 2.95
N SER A 359 -8.13 -3.48 2.03
CA SER A 359 -8.21 -4.90 1.66
C SER A 359 -6.95 -5.44 0.97
N CYS A 360 -6.15 -4.60 0.31
CA CYS A 360 -4.96 -5.00 -0.45
C CYS A 360 -3.66 -4.32 0.02
N LYS A 361 -3.74 -3.36 0.96
CA LYS A 361 -2.62 -2.60 1.53
C LYS A 361 -1.44 -3.45 2.02
N ALA A 362 -1.71 -4.53 2.75
CA ALA A 362 -0.65 -5.39 3.30
C ALA A 362 0.12 -6.13 2.19
N GLU A 363 -0.57 -6.61 1.17
CA GLU A 363 0.00 -7.34 0.03
C GLU A 363 0.85 -6.41 -0.84
N ILE A 364 0.32 -5.25 -1.22
CA ILE A 364 1.06 -4.25 -2.01
C ILE A 364 2.31 -3.79 -1.26
N ARG A 365 2.23 -3.50 0.04
CA ARG A 365 3.40 -3.08 0.83
C ARG A 365 4.47 -4.17 0.92
N LYS A 366 4.05 -5.43 1.09
CA LYS A 366 4.97 -6.58 1.11
C LYS A 366 5.71 -6.70 -0.22
N ASP A 367 4.99 -6.66 -1.33
CA ASP A 367 5.58 -6.80 -2.67
C ASP A 367 6.47 -5.61 -3.03
N MET A 368 6.06 -4.40 -2.67
CA MET A 368 6.86 -3.19 -2.85
C MET A 368 8.17 -3.24 -2.05
N SER A 369 8.12 -3.74 -0.82
CA SER A 369 9.32 -3.92 0.02
C SER A 369 10.28 -4.94 -0.59
N ALA A 370 9.74 -6.04 -1.14
CA ALA A 370 10.54 -7.04 -1.83
C ALA A 370 11.22 -6.46 -3.08
N MET A 371 10.47 -5.72 -3.89
CA MET A 371 10.96 -5.07 -5.10
C MET A 371 12.05 -4.02 -4.80
N MET A 372 11.93 -3.26 -3.70
CA MET A 372 12.90 -2.23 -3.33
C MET A 372 14.20 -2.81 -2.77
N LYS A 373 14.15 -3.95 -2.07
CA LYS A 373 15.35 -4.61 -1.52
C LYS A 373 16.29 -5.09 -2.62
N GLU A 374 15.75 -5.57 -3.73
CA GLU A 374 16.56 -6.09 -4.84
C GLU A 374 17.41 -5.01 -5.53
N LYS A 375 17.02 -3.73 -5.45
CA LYS A 375 17.79 -2.61 -6.00
C LYS A 375 19.10 -2.38 -5.23
N SER A 376 19.20 -2.82 -3.97
CA SER A 376 20.40 -2.62 -3.13
C SER A 376 21.54 -3.60 -3.39
N ILE A 377 21.34 -4.59 -4.28
CA ILE A 377 22.30 -5.66 -4.55
C ILE A 377 23.17 -5.36 -5.79
N TYR A 378 22.78 -4.36 -6.58
CA TYR A 378 23.52 -3.86 -7.75
C TYR A 378 23.97 -2.43 -7.48
#